data_AF-A0A8G0PGC2-F1
#
_entry.id   AF-A0A8G0PGC2-F1
#
_cell.length_a   1.000
_cell.length_b   1.000
_cell.length_c   1.000
_cell.angle_alpha   90.00
_cell.angle_beta   90.00
_cell.angle_gamma   90.00
#
_symmetry.space_group_name_H-M   'P 1'
#
loop_
_entity.id
_entity.type
_entity.pdbx_description
1 polymer ?
#
loop_
_entity_poly.entity_id
_entity_poly.type
_entity_poly.pdbx_seq_one_letter_code
_entity_poly.pdbx_strand_id
1 'polypeptide(L)'
;MAAQRGGHGVSSRLIVDGQGFLDVTEMPSLDSMVLDANGATLWLKRHERYGSRFACPSLQNSPYPLSLSLRIDDDGNFNLSIVDIPSIMTACYSISKQASGRLKPLPKISVEDAAFINKMIEQKFIPYQNIPDAPKKPIEEIRALGRQHFPFTPYNFELAMTLYDWTTASFARMVLFKIFQYTGINSGIAALPHPLDRESLAVNIWQSNFSVYTPQDADYMRTFLMQPAHSFDNLTGQLEEVIDQVYNFSEIENRLLVAAMKSMPRTSIASKPRLFSGQVDIEQLGTERFGIEFEECPLNEGPVGVELTHSLKDALESYMSVGKTITTKMVWSFTDSIEEAMHYSNGIVLVLNPPSGASVWDSVSFITPLSDDPTKIEYTAAPGTKFEIQSVQHTAVSGKPVTIIGLEPVLERNGPLKTRPMLEEIRQQRLSEGVVEQRIDSHESIRSGRGRYKSRR
;
A
#
# COMPACT_ATOMS: atom_id res chain seq x y z
N MET A 1 -9.88 -24.13 14.29
CA MET A 1 -8.71 -24.31 13.41
C MET A 1 -8.08 -22.94 13.22
N ALA A 2 -6.78 -22.78 13.53
CA ALA A 2 -6.09 -21.53 13.21
C ALA A 2 -6.00 -21.41 11.68
N ALA A 3 -6.46 -20.30 11.10
CA ALA A 3 -6.28 -20.02 9.68
C ALA A 3 -4.78 -19.97 9.36
N GLN A 4 -4.38 -20.59 8.24
CA GLN A 4 -2.98 -20.63 7.81
C GLN A 4 -2.50 -19.19 7.52
N ARG A 5 -1.37 -18.79 8.11
CA ARG A 5 -0.74 -17.50 7.85
C ARG A 5 0.24 -17.65 6.69
N GLY A 6 -0.05 -17.00 5.56
CA GLY A 6 0.75 -17.07 4.35
C GLY A 6 0.21 -18.07 3.32
N GLY A 7 0.97 -18.26 2.25
CA GLY A 7 0.60 -19.08 1.09
C GLY A 7 1.54 -18.81 -0.08
N HIS A 8 1.24 -19.34 -1.27
CA HIS A 8 2.06 -19.05 -2.44
C HIS A 8 2.12 -17.54 -2.71
N GLY A 9 3.33 -16.97 -2.62
CA GLY A 9 3.56 -15.55 -2.84
C GLY A 9 3.11 -14.61 -1.71
N VAL A 10 2.70 -15.14 -0.54
CA VAL A 10 2.36 -14.35 0.66
C VAL A 10 3.18 -14.87 1.84
N SER A 11 3.83 -13.96 2.57
CA SER A 11 4.72 -14.35 3.67
C SER A 11 4.01 -15.15 4.76
N SER A 12 4.61 -16.25 5.19
CA SER A 12 4.31 -16.86 6.48
C SER A 12 5.07 -16.11 7.58
N ARG A 13 4.40 -15.85 8.70
CA ARG A 13 4.97 -15.07 9.80
C ARG A 13 5.16 -15.92 11.05
N LEU A 14 6.38 -15.87 11.59
CA LEU A 14 6.70 -16.27 12.96
C LEU A 14 6.83 -15.02 13.84
N ILE A 15 6.21 -15.01 15.00
CA ILE A 15 6.31 -13.93 15.98
C ILE A 15 7.09 -14.47 17.18
N VAL A 16 8.13 -13.74 17.56
CA VAL A 16 8.93 -14.01 18.75
C VAL A 16 8.56 -12.96 19.77
N ASP A 17 7.91 -13.39 20.84
CA ASP A 17 7.35 -12.49 21.84
C ASP A 17 8.43 -11.54 22.40
N GLY A 18 8.08 -10.26 22.49
CA GLY A 18 8.99 -9.19 22.90
C GLY A 18 10.15 -8.86 21.95
N GLN A 19 10.45 -9.67 20.92
CA GLN A 19 11.62 -9.45 20.05
C GLN A 19 11.27 -8.95 18.65
N GLY A 20 10.21 -9.47 18.02
CA GLY A 20 9.91 -9.14 16.63
C GLY A 20 9.18 -10.22 15.85
N PHE A 21 9.17 -10.06 14.53
CA PHE A 21 8.65 -11.07 13.61
C PHE A 21 9.64 -11.42 12.49
N LEU A 22 9.62 -12.69 12.11
CA LEU A 22 10.27 -13.23 10.94
C LEU A 22 9.19 -13.50 9.89
N ASP A 23 9.25 -12.75 8.78
CA ASP A 23 8.45 -13.06 7.61
C ASP A 23 9.27 -13.95 6.68
N VAL A 24 8.71 -15.07 6.25
CA VAL A 24 9.31 -15.95 5.25
C VAL A 24 8.39 -15.99 4.03
N THR A 25 8.89 -15.52 2.89
CA THR A 25 8.17 -15.54 1.61
C THR A 25 8.86 -16.47 0.64
N GLU A 26 8.12 -17.48 0.17
CA GLU A 26 8.59 -18.41 -0.86
C GLU A 26 8.25 -17.91 -2.26
N MET A 27 9.23 -18.01 -3.16
CA MET A 27 9.13 -17.58 -4.55
C MET A 27 9.69 -18.66 -5.46
N PRO A 28 8.85 -19.63 -5.87
CA PRO A 28 9.27 -20.71 -6.73
C PRO A 28 9.20 -20.30 -8.22
N SER A 29 10.11 -20.86 -9.01
CA SER A 29 10.11 -20.88 -10.47
C SER A 29 10.45 -22.29 -10.93
N LEU A 30 10.39 -22.55 -12.25
CA LEU A 30 10.69 -23.88 -12.79
C LEU A 30 12.09 -24.37 -12.40
N ASP A 31 13.08 -23.48 -12.46
CA ASP A 31 14.49 -23.83 -12.30
C ASP A 31 15.15 -23.16 -11.08
N SER A 32 14.41 -22.40 -10.29
CA SER A 32 14.95 -21.79 -9.06
C SER A 32 13.87 -21.55 -8.02
N MET A 33 14.27 -21.47 -6.76
CA MET A 33 13.41 -21.11 -5.65
C MET A 33 14.17 -20.16 -4.73
N VAL A 34 13.51 -19.10 -4.29
CA VAL A 34 14.05 -18.16 -3.31
C VAL A 34 13.13 -18.17 -2.08
N LEU A 35 13.73 -18.25 -0.90
CA LEU A 35 13.07 -17.97 0.37
C LEU A 35 13.63 -16.64 0.89
N ASP A 36 12.81 -15.61 0.89
CA ASP A 36 13.15 -14.34 1.53
C ASP A 36 12.72 -14.37 3.00
N ALA A 37 13.69 -14.25 3.89
CA ALA A 37 13.48 -14.15 5.34
C ALA A 37 13.88 -12.73 5.79
N ASN A 38 12.94 -11.79 5.85
CA ASN A 38 13.21 -10.36 6.12
C ASN A 38 14.39 -9.77 5.28
N GLY A 39 14.48 -10.10 3.99
CA GLY A 39 15.60 -9.67 3.13
C GLY A 39 16.81 -10.60 3.13
N ALA A 40 16.94 -11.50 4.11
CA ALA A 40 17.96 -12.54 4.10
C ALA A 40 17.48 -13.72 3.22
N THR A 41 18.18 -13.98 2.12
CA THR A 41 17.69 -14.93 1.11
C THR A 41 18.38 -16.29 1.21
N LEU A 42 17.58 -17.36 1.25
CA LEU A 42 18.02 -18.69 0.83
C LEU A 42 17.56 -18.94 -0.61
N TRP A 43 18.33 -19.69 -1.38
CA TRP A 43 18.01 -20.00 -2.76
C TRP A 43 18.46 -21.41 -3.18
N LEU A 44 17.71 -21.97 -4.12
CA LEU A 44 18.06 -23.16 -4.90
C LEU A 44 18.06 -22.74 -6.38
N LYS A 45 19.13 -23.03 -7.13
CA LYS A 45 19.26 -22.74 -8.57
C LYS A 45 19.63 -24.02 -9.31
N ARG A 46 18.86 -24.40 -10.33
CA ARG A 46 19.11 -25.61 -11.11
C ARG A 46 20.46 -25.50 -11.82
N HIS A 47 21.19 -26.61 -11.88
CA HIS A 47 22.40 -26.68 -12.69
C HIS A 47 22.03 -26.63 -14.18
N GLU A 48 22.60 -25.68 -14.91
CA GLU A 48 22.36 -25.47 -16.36
C GLU A 48 22.73 -26.68 -17.24
N ARG A 49 23.53 -27.63 -16.73
CA ARG A 49 24.22 -28.66 -17.53
C ARG A 49 23.53 -30.03 -17.63
N TYR A 50 22.42 -30.29 -16.93
CA TYR A 50 21.78 -31.61 -17.01
C TYR A 50 20.73 -31.70 -18.12
N GLY A 51 21.23 -31.75 -19.36
CA GLY A 51 20.51 -32.30 -20.49
C GLY A 51 20.44 -33.83 -20.39
N SER A 52 19.22 -34.36 -20.48
CA SER A 52 18.86 -35.70 -21.00
C SER A 52 19.10 -37.00 -20.20
N ARG A 53 19.64 -37.02 -18.97
CA ARG A 53 19.73 -38.31 -18.20
C ARG A 53 19.00 -38.39 -16.85
N PHE A 54 18.66 -37.27 -16.22
CA PHE A 54 17.90 -37.25 -14.95
C PHE A 54 16.80 -36.20 -15.02
N ALA A 55 15.57 -36.59 -14.73
CA ALA A 55 14.47 -35.65 -14.55
C ALA A 55 14.62 -34.99 -13.17
N CYS A 56 15.18 -33.78 -13.14
CA CYS A 56 15.23 -33.00 -11.90
C CYS A 56 13.80 -32.67 -11.44
N PRO A 57 13.49 -32.82 -10.14
CA PRO A 57 12.17 -32.49 -9.63
C PRO A 57 11.88 -31.00 -9.81
N SER A 58 10.69 -30.65 -10.30
CA SER A 58 10.26 -29.25 -10.38
C SER A 58 10.12 -28.66 -8.98
N LEU A 59 10.61 -27.44 -8.77
CA LEU A 59 10.49 -26.74 -7.49
C LEU A 59 9.09 -26.17 -7.25
N GLN A 60 8.27 -25.98 -8.29
CA GLN A 60 6.91 -25.46 -8.13
C GLN A 60 5.94 -26.46 -7.50
N ASN A 61 6.13 -27.75 -7.80
CA ASN A 61 5.26 -28.85 -7.35
C ASN A 61 6.10 -29.96 -6.71
N SER A 62 7.20 -29.60 -6.04
CA SER A 62 8.14 -30.57 -5.49
C SER A 62 7.47 -31.41 -4.40
N PRO A 63 7.50 -32.76 -4.49
CA PRO A 63 7.08 -33.62 -3.38
C PRO A 63 8.10 -33.63 -2.23
N TYR A 64 9.24 -32.94 -2.40
CA TYR A 64 10.29 -32.84 -1.40
C TYR A 64 10.14 -31.53 -0.61
N PRO A 65 9.51 -31.54 0.57
CA PRO A 65 9.50 -30.37 1.44
C PRO A 65 10.93 -30.05 1.88
N LEU A 66 11.27 -28.78 1.93
CA LEU A 66 12.54 -28.32 2.46
C LEU A 66 12.40 -28.08 3.96
N SER A 67 13.20 -28.81 4.74
CA SER A 67 13.26 -28.58 6.18
C SER A 67 14.18 -27.39 6.47
N LEU A 68 13.69 -26.48 7.31
CA LEU A 68 14.43 -25.30 7.76
C LEU A 68 14.79 -25.45 9.24
N SER A 69 16.03 -25.13 9.59
CA SER A 69 16.45 -24.92 10.97
C SER A 69 16.64 -23.43 11.22
N LEU A 70 15.93 -22.91 12.21
CA LEU A 70 15.95 -21.51 12.63
C LEU A 70 16.52 -21.42 14.05
N ARG A 71 17.53 -20.57 14.23
CA ARG A 71 18.05 -20.17 15.54
C ARG A 71 17.90 -18.67 15.67
N ILE A 72 17.39 -18.20 16.81
CA ILE A 72 17.18 -16.79 17.12
C ILE A 72 17.91 -16.52 18.43
N ASP A 73 18.69 -15.45 18.49
CA ASP A 73 19.36 -14.99 19.71
C ASP A 73 18.55 -13.93 20.45
N ASP A 74 18.99 -13.54 21.65
CA ASP A 74 18.28 -12.60 22.52
C ASP A 74 18.20 -11.18 21.94
N ASP A 75 19.06 -10.85 20.98
CA ASP A 75 19.10 -9.55 20.30
C ASP A 75 18.17 -9.50 19.06
N GLY A 76 17.46 -10.59 18.80
CA GLY A 76 16.57 -10.75 17.65
C GLY A 76 17.31 -10.95 16.33
N ASN A 77 18.60 -11.34 16.35
CA ASN A 77 19.25 -11.85 15.15
C ASN A 77 18.84 -13.29 14.95
N PHE A 78 18.78 -13.70 13.69
CA PHE A 78 18.47 -15.07 13.33
C PHE A 78 19.49 -15.67 12.38
N ASN A 79 19.62 -16.99 12.47
CA ASN A 79 20.30 -17.85 11.52
C ASN A 79 19.30 -18.88 11.00
N LEU A 80 19.02 -18.82 9.70
CA LEU A 80 18.14 -19.74 8.99
C LEU A 80 19.00 -20.64 8.09
N SER A 81 18.76 -21.94 8.14
CA SER A 81 19.51 -22.92 7.34
C SER A 81 18.60 -23.99 6.76
N ILE A 82 18.94 -24.47 5.57
CA ILE A 82 18.26 -25.63 4.97
C ILE A 82 18.93 -26.89 5.51
N VAL A 83 18.14 -27.78 6.12
CA VAL A 83 18.60 -29.04 6.69
C VAL A 83 17.98 -30.22 5.94
N ASP A 84 18.61 -31.39 6.07
CA ASP A 84 18.12 -32.67 5.50
C ASP A 84 17.83 -32.62 3.99
N ILE A 85 18.67 -31.91 3.23
CA ILE A 85 18.50 -31.74 1.79
C ILE A 85 18.58 -33.11 1.09
N PRO A 86 17.55 -33.54 0.35
CA PRO A 86 17.60 -34.79 -0.40
C PRO A 86 18.75 -34.82 -1.40
N SER A 87 19.40 -35.97 -1.56
CA SER A 87 20.53 -36.13 -2.48
C SER A 87 20.18 -35.73 -3.93
N ILE A 88 18.95 -36.03 -4.36
CA ILE A 88 18.44 -35.63 -5.68
C ILE A 88 18.41 -34.10 -5.85
N MET A 89 18.09 -33.35 -4.79
CA MET A 89 18.10 -31.89 -4.82
C MET A 89 19.53 -31.36 -4.93
N THR A 90 20.48 -31.91 -4.16
CA THR A 90 21.89 -31.53 -4.27
C THR A 90 22.54 -31.90 -5.61
N ALA A 91 22.02 -32.92 -6.30
CA ALA A 91 22.51 -33.32 -7.62
C ALA A 91 21.97 -32.41 -8.74
N CYS A 92 20.79 -31.82 -8.54
CA CYS A 92 20.09 -31.01 -9.54
C CYS A 92 20.25 -29.50 -9.32
N TYR A 93 20.50 -29.06 -8.09
CA TYR A 93 20.46 -27.66 -7.70
C TYR A 93 21.72 -27.25 -6.91
N SER A 94 22.22 -26.06 -7.22
CA SER A 94 23.08 -25.27 -6.35
C SER A 94 22.23 -24.68 -5.23
N ILE A 95 22.69 -24.74 -3.99
CA ILE A 95 21.88 -24.41 -2.81
C ILE A 95 22.68 -23.48 -1.88
N SER A 96 22.08 -22.36 -1.47
CA SER A 96 22.59 -21.62 -0.31
C SER A 96 22.19 -22.34 0.97
N LYS A 97 23.16 -22.71 1.80
CA LYS A 97 22.89 -23.51 3.00
C LYS A 97 22.36 -22.69 4.18
N GLN A 98 22.74 -21.41 4.27
CA GLN A 98 22.45 -20.57 5.41
C GLN A 98 22.25 -19.11 4.98
N ALA A 99 21.35 -18.43 5.67
CA ALA A 99 21.14 -17.00 5.61
C ALA A 99 20.98 -16.47 7.05
N SER A 100 21.41 -15.24 7.28
CA SER A 100 21.33 -14.59 8.59
C SER A 100 20.75 -13.20 8.42
N GLY A 101 19.99 -12.74 9.41
CA GLY A 101 19.34 -11.45 9.37
C GLY A 101 18.81 -11.07 10.75
N ARG A 102 17.89 -10.11 10.78
CA ARG A 102 17.25 -9.63 12.01
C ARG A 102 15.73 -9.75 11.93
N LEU A 103 15.11 -10.04 13.06
CA LEU A 103 13.67 -9.90 13.19
C LEU A 103 13.27 -8.45 12.93
N LYS A 104 12.11 -8.27 12.28
CA LYS A 104 11.47 -6.97 12.18
C LYS A 104 10.91 -6.60 13.54
N PRO A 105 11.09 -5.35 14.01
CA PRO A 105 10.58 -4.94 15.32
C PRO A 105 9.06 -4.99 15.35
N LEU A 106 8.50 -5.39 16.50
CA LEU A 106 7.07 -5.19 16.75
C LEU A 106 6.77 -3.69 16.75
N PRO A 107 5.71 -3.21 16.07
CA PRO A 107 5.35 -1.82 16.15
C PRO A 107 4.93 -1.48 17.58
N LYS A 108 5.34 -0.30 18.05
CA LYS A 108 4.88 0.22 19.33
C LYS A 108 3.41 0.63 19.21
N ILE A 109 2.59 0.15 20.13
CA ILE A 109 1.17 0.51 20.22
C ILE A 109 0.97 1.23 21.55
N SER A 110 0.45 2.44 21.50
CA SER A 110 0.09 3.22 22.68
C SER A 110 -1.22 2.68 23.27
N VAL A 111 -1.24 2.45 24.59
CA VAL A 111 -2.44 1.99 25.31
C VAL A 111 -3.51 3.07 25.27
N GLU A 112 -3.10 4.32 25.39
CA GLU A 112 -3.95 5.50 25.35
C GLU A 112 -4.58 5.67 23.97
N ASP A 113 -3.80 5.48 22.91
CA ASP A 113 -4.29 5.58 21.53
C ASP A 113 -5.30 4.45 21.24
N ALA A 114 -5.01 3.21 21.67
CA ALA A 114 -5.94 2.09 21.51
C ALA A 114 -7.25 2.28 22.30
N ALA A 115 -7.17 2.79 23.53
CA ALA A 115 -8.34 3.10 24.34
C ALA A 115 -9.20 4.20 23.69
N PHE A 116 -8.56 5.21 23.09
CA PHE A 116 -9.25 6.26 22.34
C PHE A 116 -10.00 5.68 21.13
N ILE A 117 -9.34 4.83 20.32
CA ILE A 117 -9.97 4.18 19.17
C ILE A 117 -11.13 3.29 19.62
N ASN A 118 -10.98 2.50 20.69
CA ASN A 118 -12.10 1.71 21.21
C ASN A 118 -13.31 2.59 21.58
N LYS A 119 -13.09 3.76 22.19
CA LYS A 119 -14.17 4.73 22.44
C LYS A 119 -14.83 5.23 21.16
N MET A 120 -14.04 5.55 20.13
CA MET A 120 -14.58 5.97 18.83
C MET A 120 -15.40 4.85 18.14
N ILE A 121 -15.01 3.59 18.36
CA ILE A 121 -15.77 2.41 17.91
C ILE A 121 -17.11 2.31 18.64
N GLU A 122 -17.11 2.40 19.98
CA GLU A 122 -18.33 2.36 20.80
C GLU A 122 -19.31 3.49 20.42
N GLN A 123 -18.77 4.66 20.11
CA GLN A 123 -19.52 5.84 19.68
C GLN A 123 -19.93 5.82 18.20
N LYS A 124 -19.53 4.79 17.44
CA LYS A 124 -19.84 4.63 16.01
C LYS A 124 -19.29 5.76 15.13
N PHE A 125 -18.13 6.31 15.50
CA PHE A 125 -17.29 7.10 14.61
C PHE A 125 -16.34 6.21 13.79
N ILE A 126 -16.07 5.00 14.28
CA ILE A 126 -15.30 3.96 13.60
C ILE A 126 -16.10 2.64 13.65
N PRO A 127 -16.21 1.89 12.54
CA PRO A 127 -15.87 2.33 11.20
C PRO A 127 -16.90 3.33 10.66
N TYR A 128 -16.70 3.85 9.45
CA TYR A 128 -17.71 4.63 8.75
C TYR A 128 -19.05 3.90 8.65
N GLN A 129 -20.14 4.65 8.81
CA GLN A 129 -21.50 4.09 8.88
C GLN A 129 -22.16 4.11 7.49
N ASN A 130 -23.08 3.17 7.23
CA ASN A 130 -23.94 3.14 6.04
C ASN A 130 -23.28 3.25 4.65
N ILE A 131 -22.18 2.52 4.44
CA ILE A 131 -21.55 2.40 3.10
C ILE A 131 -22.58 1.84 2.08
N PRO A 132 -22.93 2.58 1.00
CA PRO A 132 -23.98 2.19 0.06
C PRO A 132 -23.64 0.96 -0.79
N ASP A 133 -22.35 0.80 -1.14
CA ASP A 133 -21.91 -0.11 -2.22
C ASP A 133 -20.83 -1.13 -1.81
N ALA A 134 -20.42 -1.18 -0.54
CA ALA A 134 -19.42 -2.13 -0.06
C ALA A 134 -20.06 -3.24 0.79
N PRO A 135 -19.66 -4.52 0.61
CA PRO A 135 -20.11 -5.59 1.49
C PRO A 135 -19.57 -5.36 2.90
N LYS A 136 -20.43 -4.86 3.79
CA LYS A 136 -20.06 -4.60 5.19
C LYS A 136 -19.51 -5.88 5.82
N LYS A 137 -18.23 -5.90 6.19
CA LYS A 137 -17.68 -7.01 6.98
C LYS A 137 -18.30 -7.02 8.37
N PRO A 138 -18.78 -8.16 8.87
CA PRO A 138 -19.23 -8.27 10.25
C PRO A 138 -18.10 -7.96 11.24
N ILE A 139 -18.43 -7.32 12.36
CA ILE A 139 -17.47 -7.02 13.43
C ILE A 139 -16.73 -8.29 13.91
N GLU A 140 -17.41 -9.43 13.98
CA GLU A 140 -16.78 -10.70 14.38
C GLU A 140 -15.73 -11.20 13.39
N GLU A 141 -15.93 -10.92 12.10
CA GLU A 141 -14.93 -11.20 11.06
C GLU A 141 -13.71 -10.32 11.25
N ILE A 142 -13.90 -9.01 11.47
CA ILE A 142 -12.80 -8.06 11.74
C ILE A 142 -12.04 -8.47 13.02
N ARG A 143 -12.73 -8.89 14.09
CA ARG A 143 -12.09 -9.44 15.31
C ARG A 143 -11.26 -10.69 15.01
N ALA A 144 -11.78 -11.60 14.19
CA ALA A 144 -11.06 -12.81 13.81
C ALA A 144 -9.79 -12.48 13.00
N LEU A 145 -9.90 -11.57 12.04
CA LEU A 145 -8.77 -11.05 11.26
C LEU A 145 -7.76 -10.32 12.14
N GLY A 146 -8.21 -9.55 13.12
CA GLY A 146 -7.33 -8.91 14.10
C GLY A 146 -6.48 -9.92 14.87
N ARG A 147 -7.10 -10.97 15.43
CA ARG A 147 -6.37 -12.06 16.09
C ARG A 147 -5.43 -12.80 15.12
N GLN A 148 -5.83 -12.93 13.85
CA GLN A 148 -5.02 -13.58 12.84
C GLN A 148 -3.80 -12.74 12.42
N HIS A 149 -3.90 -11.43 12.28
CA HIS A 149 -2.81 -10.61 11.77
C HIS A 149 -1.97 -9.99 12.89
N PHE A 150 -2.56 -9.71 14.05
CA PHE A 150 -1.94 -8.97 15.16
C PHE A 150 -1.95 -9.73 16.50
N PRO A 151 -1.58 -11.02 16.58
CA PRO A 151 -1.69 -11.79 17.82
C PRO A 151 -0.69 -11.36 18.91
N PHE A 152 0.28 -10.50 18.57
CA PHE A 152 1.34 -10.05 19.47
C PHE A 152 0.87 -8.96 20.45
N THR A 153 -0.37 -8.51 20.30
CA THR A 153 -0.92 -7.41 21.08
C THR A 153 -2.37 -7.72 21.51
N PRO A 154 -2.78 -7.30 22.72
CA PRO A 154 -4.18 -7.35 23.12
C PRO A 154 -5.04 -6.40 22.27
N TYR A 155 -4.45 -5.35 21.67
CA TYR A 155 -5.14 -4.32 20.87
C TYR A 155 -5.36 -4.73 19.40
N ASN A 156 -5.50 -6.04 19.16
CA ASN A 156 -5.54 -6.59 17.81
C ASN A 156 -6.81 -6.20 17.05
N PHE A 157 -7.91 -5.93 17.75
CA PHE A 157 -9.15 -5.51 17.15
C PHE A 157 -9.09 -4.06 16.68
N GLU A 158 -8.51 -3.17 17.49
CA GLU A 158 -8.34 -1.76 17.19
C GLU A 158 -7.44 -1.58 15.96
N LEU A 159 -6.32 -2.31 15.89
CA LEU A 159 -5.46 -2.30 14.70
C LEU A 159 -6.22 -2.76 13.44
N ALA A 160 -6.95 -3.87 13.52
CA ALA A 160 -7.75 -4.37 12.40
C ALA A 160 -8.83 -3.37 11.98
N MET A 161 -9.48 -2.74 12.96
CA MET A 161 -10.53 -1.78 12.70
C MET A 161 -10.01 -0.51 12.05
N THR A 162 -8.85 0.02 12.45
CA THR A 162 -8.25 1.20 11.78
C THR A 162 -7.89 0.93 10.31
N LEU A 163 -7.39 -0.28 9.99
CA LEU A 163 -7.18 -0.69 8.59
C LEU A 163 -8.48 -0.76 7.81
N TYR A 164 -9.51 -1.40 8.39
CA TYR A 164 -10.83 -1.48 7.76
C TYR A 164 -11.45 -0.09 7.55
N ASP A 165 -11.42 0.77 8.57
CA ASP A 165 -11.99 2.12 8.50
C ASP A 165 -11.29 2.99 7.46
N TRP A 166 -9.96 2.89 7.33
CA TRP A 166 -9.21 3.59 6.29
C TRP A 166 -9.70 3.25 4.87
N THR A 167 -10.14 2.01 4.62
CA THR A 167 -10.67 1.62 3.30
C THR A 167 -12.09 2.10 3.04
N THR A 168 -12.75 2.67 4.06
CA THR A 168 -14.03 3.35 3.92
C THR A 168 -13.83 4.85 3.73
N ALA A 169 -14.93 5.60 3.62
CA ALA A 169 -14.94 7.06 3.55
C ALA A 169 -14.16 7.81 4.65
N SER A 170 -13.87 7.17 5.79
CA SER A 170 -13.08 7.75 6.86
C SER A 170 -11.68 8.17 6.41
N PHE A 171 -11.18 7.64 5.28
CA PHE A 171 -9.97 8.15 4.63
C PHE A 171 -10.00 9.68 4.45
N ALA A 172 -11.17 10.28 4.17
CA ALA A 172 -11.29 11.72 3.96
C ALA A 172 -10.81 12.55 5.17
N ARG A 173 -11.18 12.15 6.41
CA ARG A 173 -10.65 12.77 7.64
C ARG A 173 -9.13 12.70 7.64
N MET A 174 -8.60 11.49 7.46
CA MET A 174 -7.19 11.21 7.62
C MET A 174 -6.33 11.90 6.55
N VAL A 175 -6.81 11.95 5.31
CA VAL A 175 -6.13 12.59 4.19
C VAL A 175 -6.17 14.10 4.30
N LEU A 176 -7.37 14.70 4.43
CA LEU A 176 -7.50 16.17 4.42
C LEU A 176 -6.75 16.80 5.58
N PHE A 177 -6.83 16.22 6.78
CA PHE A 177 -6.10 16.73 7.94
C PHE A 177 -4.58 16.55 7.84
N LYS A 178 -4.07 15.72 6.93
CA LYS A 178 -2.63 15.54 6.70
C LYS A 178 -2.08 16.44 5.60
N ILE A 179 -2.75 16.52 4.45
CA ILE A 179 -2.23 17.29 3.31
C ILE A 179 -2.22 18.79 3.60
N PHE A 180 -3.19 19.29 4.38
CA PHE A 180 -3.29 20.70 4.81
C PHE A 180 -2.44 21.05 6.05
N GLN A 181 -1.42 20.25 6.38
CA GLN A 181 -0.45 20.56 7.44
C GLN A 181 0.77 21.30 6.87
N TYR A 182 1.19 22.37 7.56
CA TYR A 182 2.50 23.01 7.35
C TYR A 182 3.59 22.21 8.08
N THR A 183 4.01 21.09 7.51
CA THR A 183 4.86 20.09 8.18
C THR A 183 6.28 20.59 8.53
N GLY A 184 6.75 21.67 7.90
CA GLY A 184 8.01 22.34 8.22
C GLY A 184 7.94 23.22 9.47
N ILE A 185 6.72 23.54 9.94
CA ILE A 185 6.50 24.45 11.07
C ILE A 185 6.09 23.64 12.30
N ASN A 186 6.79 23.88 13.42
CA ASN A 186 6.37 23.40 14.73
C ASN A 186 5.51 24.46 15.42
N SER A 187 4.27 24.12 15.77
CA SER A 187 3.36 25.03 16.48
C SER A 187 3.73 25.27 17.95
N GLY A 188 4.58 24.41 18.53
CA GLY A 188 4.85 24.35 19.97
C GLY A 188 3.75 23.70 20.80
N ILE A 189 2.67 23.20 20.18
CA ILE A 189 1.53 22.55 20.83
C ILE A 189 1.60 21.05 20.55
N ALA A 190 1.82 20.24 21.59
CA ALA A 190 1.97 18.79 21.44
C ALA A 190 0.74 18.10 20.80
N ALA A 191 -0.46 18.64 21.04
CA ALA A 191 -1.71 18.12 20.48
C ALA A 191 -1.93 18.51 19.01
N LEU A 192 -1.20 19.52 18.50
CA LEU A 192 -1.30 20.04 17.15
C LEU A 192 0.10 20.42 16.66
N PRO A 193 1.05 19.47 16.51
CA PRO A 193 2.46 19.78 16.26
C PRO A 193 2.71 20.63 15.01
N HIS A 194 1.82 20.54 14.02
CA HIS A 194 1.86 21.33 12.80
C HIS A 194 0.61 22.19 12.68
N PRO A 195 0.74 23.49 12.37
CA PRO A 195 -0.41 24.32 12.00
C PRO A 195 -1.16 23.73 10.79
N LEU A 196 -2.47 24.02 10.72
CA LEU A 196 -3.33 23.64 9.61
C LEU A 196 -3.68 24.85 8.75
N ASP A 197 -3.77 24.64 7.45
CA ASP A 197 -4.51 25.54 6.55
C ASP A 197 -6.02 25.28 6.72
N ARG A 198 -6.62 25.98 7.69
CA ARG A 198 -8.03 25.80 8.07
C ARG A 198 -9.00 26.23 6.98
N GLU A 199 -8.65 27.27 6.22
CA GLU A 199 -9.51 27.79 5.16
C GLU A 199 -9.60 26.79 4.01
N SER A 200 -8.45 26.30 3.53
CA SER A 200 -8.46 25.23 2.53
C SER A 200 -9.17 23.99 3.06
N LEU A 201 -8.91 23.56 4.29
CA LEU A 201 -9.61 22.41 4.86
C LEU A 201 -11.15 22.59 4.83
N ALA A 202 -11.66 23.74 5.25
CA ALA A 202 -13.09 24.03 5.23
C ALA A 202 -13.66 24.01 3.80
N VAL A 203 -13.00 24.67 2.86
CA VAL A 203 -13.36 24.71 1.44
C VAL A 203 -13.42 23.29 0.87
N ASN A 204 -12.44 22.46 1.17
CA ASN A 204 -12.34 21.10 0.66
C ASN A 204 -13.38 20.15 1.26
N ILE A 205 -13.75 20.31 2.53
CA ILE A 205 -14.87 19.54 3.10
C ILE A 205 -16.19 19.98 2.45
N TRP A 206 -16.38 21.29 2.24
CA TRP A 206 -17.59 21.86 1.64
C TRP A 206 -17.78 21.49 0.16
N GLN A 207 -16.71 21.52 -0.62
CA GLN A 207 -16.77 21.24 -2.06
C GLN A 207 -16.81 19.74 -2.38
N SER A 208 -16.71 18.87 -1.38
CA SER A 208 -16.72 17.43 -1.60
C SER A 208 -17.96 16.97 -2.34
N ASN A 209 -17.73 16.35 -3.48
CA ASN A 209 -18.74 15.87 -4.42
C ASN A 209 -18.51 14.39 -4.81
N PHE A 210 -17.67 13.68 -4.07
CA PHE A 210 -17.36 12.28 -4.33
C PHE A 210 -18.50 11.38 -3.84
N SER A 211 -19.42 11.03 -4.75
CA SER A 211 -20.57 10.16 -4.45
C SER A 211 -21.42 10.70 -3.27
N VAL A 212 -21.58 9.93 -2.19
CA VAL A 212 -22.34 10.30 -0.99
C VAL A 212 -21.58 11.21 -0.03
N TYR A 213 -20.29 11.49 -0.27
CA TYR A 213 -19.46 12.31 0.61
C TYR A 213 -19.66 13.80 0.38
N THR A 214 -20.83 14.27 0.76
CA THR A 214 -21.23 15.69 0.64
C THR A 214 -21.39 16.30 2.02
N PRO A 215 -21.23 17.62 2.18
CA PRO A 215 -21.45 18.27 3.48
C PRO A 215 -22.89 18.13 4.01
N GLN A 216 -23.85 17.68 3.21
CA GLN A 216 -25.22 17.39 3.67
C GLN A 216 -25.40 15.94 4.15
N ASP A 217 -24.43 15.06 3.90
CA ASP A 217 -24.48 13.67 4.33
C ASP A 217 -24.07 13.55 5.80
N ALA A 218 -24.88 12.83 6.57
CA ALA A 218 -24.70 12.71 8.02
C ALA A 218 -23.51 11.81 8.39
N ASP A 219 -23.24 10.78 7.60
CA ASP A 219 -22.13 9.85 7.88
C ASP A 219 -20.80 10.48 7.47
N TYR A 220 -20.76 11.21 6.35
CA TYR A 220 -19.61 12.00 5.92
C TYR A 220 -19.26 13.07 6.95
N MET A 221 -20.20 13.95 7.32
CA MET A 221 -19.90 15.02 8.29
C MET A 221 -19.55 14.48 9.68
N ARG A 222 -20.12 13.33 10.06
CA ARG A 222 -19.78 12.64 11.30
C ARG A 222 -18.31 12.18 11.34
N THR A 223 -17.68 11.89 10.20
CA THR A 223 -16.24 11.54 10.17
C THR A 223 -15.36 12.70 10.68
N PHE A 224 -15.87 13.93 10.60
CA PHE A 224 -15.27 15.14 11.14
C PHE A 224 -15.91 15.60 12.45
N LEU A 225 -16.66 14.74 13.17
CA LEU A 225 -17.39 15.11 14.39
C LEU A 225 -18.43 16.23 14.20
N MET A 226 -18.86 16.49 12.96
CA MET A 226 -19.81 17.55 12.62
C MET A 226 -21.20 16.96 12.30
N GLN A 227 -22.19 17.85 12.22
CA GLN A 227 -23.51 17.57 11.67
C GLN A 227 -23.59 17.98 10.20
N PRO A 228 -24.57 17.46 9.43
CA PRO A 228 -24.88 17.98 8.10
C PRO A 228 -24.91 19.51 8.07
N ALA A 229 -24.17 20.10 7.13
CA ALA A 229 -24.09 21.52 6.92
C ALA A 229 -24.88 21.94 5.67
N HIS A 230 -25.63 23.04 5.77
CA HIS A 230 -26.44 23.58 4.67
C HIS A 230 -25.91 24.91 4.12
N SER A 231 -24.83 25.43 4.70
CA SER A 231 -24.10 26.59 4.19
C SER A 231 -22.62 26.49 4.56
N PHE A 232 -21.77 27.18 3.80
CA PHE A 232 -20.34 27.25 4.08
C PHE A 232 -20.03 27.87 5.45
N ASP A 233 -20.77 28.92 5.84
CA ASP A 233 -20.63 29.54 7.17
C ASP A 233 -20.96 28.57 8.30
N ASN A 234 -22.01 27.74 8.13
CA ASN A 234 -22.38 26.74 9.11
C ASN A 234 -21.34 25.62 9.19
N LEU A 235 -20.75 25.21 8.07
CA LEU A 235 -19.64 24.25 8.07
C LEU A 235 -18.42 24.84 8.80
N THR A 236 -18.03 26.06 8.48
CA THR A 236 -16.85 26.72 9.06
C THR A 236 -17.03 26.91 10.57
N GLY A 237 -18.21 27.35 11.00
CA GLY A 237 -18.53 27.47 12.44
C GLY A 237 -18.42 26.14 13.19
N GLN A 238 -18.94 25.05 12.61
CA GLN A 238 -18.81 23.72 13.22
C GLN A 238 -17.36 23.24 13.23
N LEU A 239 -16.62 23.43 12.13
CA LEU A 239 -15.23 22.99 12.02
C LEU A 239 -14.37 23.65 13.08
N GLU A 240 -14.48 24.96 13.29
CA GLU A 240 -13.73 25.69 14.32
C GLU A 240 -13.99 25.16 15.74
N GLU A 241 -15.19 24.68 16.04
CA GLU A 241 -15.52 24.10 17.34
C GLU A 241 -14.87 22.71 17.57
N VAL A 242 -14.64 21.94 16.51
CA VAL A 242 -14.19 20.55 16.59
C VAL A 242 -12.77 20.30 16.08
N ILE A 243 -12.13 21.28 15.43
CA ILE A 243 -10.90 21.07 14.65
C ILE A 243 -9.78 20.40 15.44
N ASP A 244 -9.53 20.81 16.69
CA ASP A 244 -8.51 20.21 17.54
C ASP A 244 -8.84 18.76 17.91
N GLN A 245 -10.13 18.45 18.09
CA GLN A 245 -10.61 17.09 18.39
C GLN A 245 -10.46 16.19 17.18
N VAL A 246 -10.85 16.67 15.99
CA VAL A 246 -10.74 15.93 14.73
C VAL A 246 -9.28 15.72 14.35
N TYR A 247 -8.43 16.73 14.55
CA TYR A 247 -6.99 16.60 14.33
C TYR A 247 -6.39 15.52 15.24
N ASN A 248 -6.64 15.59 16.54
CA ASN A 248 -6.13 14.60 17.48
C ASN A 248 -6.64 13.19 17.17
N PHE A 249 -7.92 13.06 16.77
CA PHE A 249 -8.47 11.80 16.30
C PHE A 249 -7.70 11.30 15.07
N SER A 250 -7.55 12.12 14.03
CA SER A 250 -6.81 11.78 12.81
C SER A 250 -5.37 11.33 13.12
N GLU A 251 -4.66 12.00 14.03
CA GLU A 251 -3.29 11.63 14.42
C GLU A 251 -3.23 10.29 15.18
N ILE A 252 -4.14 10.08 16.15
CA ILE A 252 -4.22 8.82 16.90
C ILE A 252 -4.48 7.64 15.97
N GLU A 253 -5.45 7.81 15.08
CA GLU A 253 -5.83 6.78 14.13
C GLU A 253 -4.72 6.49 13.13
N ASN A 254 -4.06 7.52 12.58
CA ASN A 254 -2.90 7.34 11.70
C ASN A 254 -1.78 6.55 12.40
N ARG A 255 -1.50 6.79 13.69
CA ARG A 255 -0.49 6.02 14.43
C ARG A 255 -0.85 4.53 14.54
N LEU A 256 -2.11 4.21 14.84
CA LEU A 256 -2.57 2.82 14.89
C LEU A 256 -2.59 2.18 13.50
N LEU A 257 -3.04 2.91 12.48
CA LEU A 257 -3.05 2.47 11.10
C LEU A 257 -1.63 2.11 10.62
N VAL A 258 -0.64 2.97 10.88
CA VAL A 258 0.76 2.72 10.53
C VAL A 258 1.32 1.50 11.28
N ALA A 259 0.99 1.34 12.56
CA ALA A 259 1.37 0.16 13.33
C ALA A 259 0.75 -1.13 12.74
N ALA A 260 -0.52 -1.07 12.33
CA ALA A 260 -1.21 -2.17 11.69
C ALA A 260 -0.59 -2.52 10.33
N MET A 261 -0.34 -1.53 9.47
CA MET A 261 0.33 -1.69 8.16
C MET A 261 1.69 -2.37 8.29
N LYS A 262 2.56 -1.89 9.21
CA LYS A 262 3.86 -2.52 9.49
C LYS A 262 3.76 -3.98 9.91
N SER A 263 2.59 -4.38 10.41
CA SER A 263 2.28 -5.75 10.82
C SER A 263 1.50 -6.54 9.77
N MET A 264 1.30 -6.04 8.56
CA MET A 264 0.67 -6.84 7.51
C MET A 264 1.67 -7.78 6.84
N PRO A 265 1.21 -8.92 6.28
CA PRO A 265 2.06 -9.83 5.53
C PRO A 265 2.68 -9.16 4.30
N ARG A 266 3.87 -9.60 3.93
CA ARG A 266 4.53 -9.22 2.67
C ARG A 266 4.02 -10.08 1.53
N THR A 267 4.09 -9.55 0.32
CA THR A 267 3.78 -10.32 -0.89
C THR A 267 4.97 -10.37 -1.84
N SER A 268 4.99 -11.41 -2.66
CA SER A 268 6.02 -11.62 -3.66
C SER A 268 5.86 -10.64 -4.83
N ILE A 269 6.98 -10.07 -5.27
CA ILE A 269 7.01 -9.29 -6.52
C ILE A 269 6.72 -10.20 -7.72
N ALA A 270 7.04 -11.49 -7.65
CA ALA A 270 6.77 -12.42 -8.74
C ALA A 270 5.27 -12.65 -8.96
N SER A 271 4.42 -12.52 -7.93
CA SER A 271 2.97 -12.58 -8.09
C SER A 271 2.38 -11.24 -8.51
N LYS A 272 2.92 -10.12 -7.99
CA LYS A 272 2.48 -8.75 -8.29
C LYS A 272 3.69 -7.90 -8.72
N PRO A 273 4.04 -7.89 -10.02
CA PRO A 273 5.31 -7.31 -10.48
C PRO A 273 5.35 -5.79 -10.49
N ARG A 274 4.18 -5.14 -10.50
CA ARG A 274 3.98 -3.70 -10.37
C ARG A 274 2.68 -3.45 -9.63
N LEU A 275 2.59 -2.29 -9.00
CA LEU A 275 1.36 -1.81 -8.38
C LEU A 275 0.97 -0.47 -9.00
N PHE A 276 -0.32 -0.14 -8.96
CA PHE A 276 -0.90 1.00 -9.63
C PHE A 276 -1.80 1.76 -8.67
N SER A 277 -1.74 3.09 -8.68
CA SER A 277 -2.66 3.93 -7.91
C SER A 277 -3.29 4.95 -8.84
N GLY A 278 -4.62 4.95 -8.93
CA GLY A 278 -5.34 6.09 -9.48
C GLY A 278 -5.61 7.06 -8.35
N GLN A 279 -5.13 8.29 -8.46
CA GLN A 279 -5.46 9.31 -7.46
C GLN A 279 -6.96 9.58 -7.54
N VAL A 280 -7.63 9.53 -6.40
CA VAL A 280 -9.10 9.55 -6.34
C VAL A 280 -9.64 10.81 -7.00
N ASP A 281 -10.65 10.66 -7.86
CA ASP A 281 -11.38 11.73 -8.54
C ASP A 281 -12.26 12.52 -7.57
N ILE A 282 -11.58 13.23 -6.69
CA ILE A 282 -12.11 14.21 -5.76
C ILE A 282 -11.32 15.51 -5.98
N GLU A 283 -12.00 16.64 -6.05
CA GLU A 283 -11.39 17.95 -6.36
C GLU A 283 -10.22 18.27 -5.41
N GLN A 284 -10.31 17.80 -4.16
CA GLN A 284 -9.32 18.00 -3.11
C GLN A 284 -7.97 17.33 -3.37
N LEU A 285 -7.97 16.23 -4.14
CA LEU A 285 -6.77 15.48 -4.55
C LEU A 285 -6.44 15.67 -6.03
N GLY A 286 -7.12 16.61 -6.68
CA GLY A 286 -6.96 16.93 -8.09
C GLY A 286 -5.57 17.48 -8.42
N THR A 287 -5.35 17.70 -9.72
CA THR A 287 -4.07 18.20 -10.25
C THR A 287 -3.63 19.54 -9.66
N GLU A 288 -4.53 20.37 -9.14
CA GLU A 288 -4.19 21.66 -8.53
C GLU A 288 -3.56 21.53 -7.14
N ARG A 289 -3.78 20.41 -6.44
CA ARG A 289 -3.33 20.21 -5.05
C ARG A 289 -2.45 18.99 -4.84
N PHE A 290 -2.23 18.18 -5.87
CA PHE A 290 -1.40 16.98 -5.76
C PHE A 290 0.00 17.23 -5.13
N GLY A 291 0.61 18.40 -5.34
CA GLY A 291 1.91 18.73 -4.78
C GLY A 291 1.94 18.84 -3.24
N ILE A 292 0.83 19.22 -2.59
CA ILE A 292 0.81 19.41 -1.12
C ILE A 292 0.77 18.10 -0.34
N GLU A 293 0.66 16.96 -1.03
CA GLU A 293 0.72 15.62 -0.44
C GLU A 293 2.13 15.23 0.05
N PHE A 294 3.16 16.02 -0.26
CA PHE A 294 4.56 15.68 -0.01
C PHE A 294 5.23 16.58 1.01
N GLU A 295 6.16 16.03 1.80
CA GLU A 295 6.97 16.79 2.77
C GLU A 295 7.92 17.78 2.07
N GLU A 296 8.32 17.50 0.83
CA GLU A 296 9.22 18.35 0.03
C GLU A 296 8.53 19.57 -0.59
N CYS A 297 7.21 19.71 -0.45
CA CYS A 297 6.49 20.89 -0.90
C CYS A 297 6.98 22.14 -0.15
N PRO A 298 7.44 23.21 -0.85
CA PRO A 298 8.03 24.38 -0.20
C PRO A 298 7.04 25.14 0.69
N LEU A 299 5.73 25.02 0.43
CA LEU A 299 4.71 25.67 1.25
C LEU A 299 4.62 25.09 2.66
N ASN A 300 5.20 23.90 2.92
CA ASN A 300 5.25 23.30 4.25
C ASN A 300 6.02 24.15 5.27
N GLU A 301 6.93 25.01 4.79
CA GLU A 301 7.70 25.96 5.60
C GLU A 301 6.94 27.28 5.87
N GLY A 302 5.74 27.43 5.30
CA GLY A 302 4.85 28.56 5.50
C GLY A 302 5.08 29.75 4.56
N PRO A 303 4.64 30.96 4.96
CA PRO A 303 4.09 31.30 6.27
C PRO A 303 2.69 30.69 6.52
N VAL A 304 2.36 30.45 7.80
CA VAL A 304 1.03 29.98 8.21
C VAL A 304 -0.04 30.97 7.73
N GLY A 305 -1.13 30.45 7.16
CA GLY A 305 -2.24 31.23 6.60
C GLY A 305 -2.11 31.50 5.11
N VAL A 306 -1.02 31.08 4.46
CA VAL A 306 -0.94 31.00 3.00
C VAL A 306 -1.54 29.70 2.53
N GLU A 307 -2.45 29.76 1.56
CA GLU A 307 -3.13 28.59 1.01
C GLU A 307 -2.13 27.49 0.59
N LEU A 308 -2.33 26.28 1.13
CA LEU A 308 -1.62 25.08 0.70
C LEU A 308 -2.24 24.57 -0.60
N THR A 309 -1.83 25.17 -1.71
CA THR A 309 -2.18 24.74 -3.06
C THR A 309 -0.91 24.74 -3.92
N HIS A 310 -0.56 23.57 -4.47
CA HIS A 310 0.62 23.39 -5.30
C HIS A 310 0.28 22.42 -6.43
N SER A 311 0.24 22.94 -7.66
CA SER A 311 -0.18 22.16 -8.82
C SER A 311 0.79 21.01 -9.09
N LEU A 312 0.27 19.95 -9.70
CA LEU A 312 1.03 18.82 -10.22
C LEU A 312 2.12 19.31 -11.18
N LYS A 313 1.78 20.26 -12.06
CA LYS A 313 2.74 20.81 -13.02
C LYS A 313 3.93 21.43 -12.30
N ASP A 314 3.68 22.34 -11.35
CA ASP A 314 4.75 23.02 -10.62
C ASP A 314 5.54 22.03 -9.76
N ALA A 315 4.88 21.01 -9.20
CA ALA A 315 5.53 19.96 -8.42
C ALA A 315 6.48 19.12 -9.28
N LEU A 316 6.05 18.69 -10.47
CA LEU A 316 6.85 17.96 -11.45
C LEU A 316 8.03 18.78 -12.00
N GLU A 317 7.86 20.10 -12.12
CA GLU A 317 8.94 21.03 -12.51
C GLU A 317 9.93 21.32 -11.37
N SER A 318 9.65 20.85 -10.14
CA SER A 318 10.46 21.11 -8.94
C SER A 318 10.88 19.84 -8.19
N TYR A 319 10.29 19.57 -7.02
CA TYR A 319 10.68 18.50 -6.10
C TYR A 319 10.19 17.11 -6.53
N MET A 320 9.24 17.02 -7.47
CA MET A 320 8.80 15.76 -8.08
C MET A 320 9.43 15.51 -9.46
N SER A 321 10.53 16.18 -9.80
CA SER A 321 11.25 15.91 -11.05
C SER A 321 11.90 14.51 -11.03
N VAL A 322 12.11 13.93 -12.22
CA VAL A 322 12.73 12.60 -12.35
C VAL A 322 14.09 12.55 -11.64
N GLY A 323 14.32 11.49 -10.87
CA GLY A 323 15.49 11.29 -10.02
C GLY A 323 15.40 11.97 -8.64
N LYS A 324 14.32 12.69 -8.34
CA LYS A 324 14.06 13.21 -6.98
C LYS A 324 13.34 12.19 -6.12
N THR A 325 13.49 12.35 -4.81
CA THR A 325 12.76 11.58 -3.81
C THR A 325 11.67 12.45 -3.21
N ILE A 326 10.47 11.89 -3.10
CA ILE A 326 9.32 12.45 -2.41
C ILE A 326 8.99 11.62 -1.18
N THR A 327 8.44 12.25 -0.14
CA THR A 327 7.99 11.64 1.10
C THR A 327 6.51 11.96 1.28
N THR A 328 5.65 10.94 1.37
CA THR A 328 4.20 11.15 1.45
C THR A 328 3.78 11.63 2.85
N LYS A 329 2.90 12.63 2.94
CA LYS A 329 2.28 13.07 4.21
C LYS A 329 1.14 12.16 4.67
N MET A 330 0.57 11.40 3.74
CA MET A 330 -0.61 10.57 3.94
C MET A 330 -0.39 9.15 3.42
N VAL A 331 -1.37 8.28 3.69
CA VAL A 331 -1.38 6.93 3.15
C VAL A 331 -1.72 6.95 1.67
N TRP A 332 -0.99 6.19 0.87
CA TRP A 332 -1.33 5.96 -0.53
C TRP A 332 -1.82 4.55 -0.74
N SER A 333 -2.96 4.38 -1.42
CA SER A 333 -3.51 3.08 -1.80
C SER A 333 -3.12 2.70 -3.23
N PHE A 334 -2.84 1.43 -3.45
CA PHE A 334 -2.48 0.83 -4.73
C PHE A 334 -3.24 -0.49 -4.95
N THR A 335 -3.57 -0.77 -6.19
CA THR A 335 -4.02 -2.08 -6.70
C THR A 335 -2.92 -2.72 -7.53
N ASP A 336 -3.13 -3.94 -8.02
CA ASP A 336 -2.25 -4.62 -8.97
C ASP A 336 -2.72 -4.51 -10.43
N SER A 337 -3.82 -3.79 -10.69
CA SER A 337 -4.38 -3.59 -12.02
C SER A 337 -4.43 -2.11 -12.42
N ILE A 338 -3.93 -1.80 -13.62
CA ILE A 338 -4.07 -0.46 -14.19
C ILE A 338 -5.54 -0.12 -14.49
N GLU A 339 -6.37 -1.11 -14.83
CA GLU A 339 -7.80 -0.89 -15.10
C GLU A 339 -8.54 -0.44 -13.84
N GLU A 340 -8.27 -1.11 -12.72
CA GLU A 340 -8.82 -0.72 -11.42
C GLU A 340 -8.29 0.65 -10.97
N ALA A 341 -7.01 0.94 -11.17
CA ALA A 341 -6.46 2.27 -10.88
C ALA A 341 -7.16 3.36 -11.72
N MET A 342 -7.39 3.10 -13.01
CA MET A 342 -8.08 4.03 -13.91
C MET A 342 -9.56 4.26 -13.54
N HIS A 343 -10.19 3.35 -12.79
CA HIS A 343 -11.56 3.54 -12.30
C HIS A 343 -11.64 4.74 -11.33
N TYR A 344 -10.61 4.94 -10.52
CA TYR A 344 -10.56 6.01 -9.51
C TYR A 344 -9.80 7.26 -9.98
N SER A 345 -9.02 7.16 -11.06
CA SER A 345 -8.08 8.21 -11.46
C SER A 345 -8.75 9.53 -11.85
N ASN A 346 -8.26 10.60 -11.24
CA ASN A 346 -8.55 12.01 -11.53
C ASN A 346 -7.69 12.61 -12.66
N GLY A 347 -7.02 11.76 -13.45
CA GLY A 347 -6.01 12.19 -14.43
C GLY A 347 -4.58 11.93 -13.99
N ILE A 348 -4.36 11.46 -12.76
CA ILE A 348 -3.04 11.04 -12.26
C ILE A 348 -3.05 9.53 -12.01
N VAL A 349 -2.02 8.84 -12.51
CA VAL A 349 -1.78 7.42 -12.26
C VAL A 349 -0.35 7.22 -11.78
N LEU A 350 -0.19 6.62 -10.60
CA LEU A 350 1.11 6.23 -10.08
C LEU A 350 1.40 4.78 -10.44
N VAL A 351 2.60 4.51 -10.96
CA VAL A 351 3.08 3.17 -11.28
C VAL A 351 4.25 2.86 -10.36
N LEU A 352 4.01 2.00 -9.38
CA LEU A 352 5.02 1.60 -8.42
C LEU A 352 5.79 0.38 -8.95
N ASN A 353 7.08 0.59 -9.20
CA ASN A 353 8.02 -0.45 -9.57
C ASN A 353 8.70 -1.00 -8.31
N PRO A 354 9.01 -2.31 -8.29
CA PRO A 354 9.73 -2.91 -7.18
C PRO A 354 11.16 -2.37 -7.10
N PRO A 355 11.72 -2.21 -5.88
CA PRO A 355 13.11 -1.84 -5.73
C PRO A 355 14.05 -2.79 -6.47
N SER A 356 15.14 -2.27 -7.03
CA SER A 356 16.12 -3.11 -7.72
C SER A 356 16.63 -4.25 -6.82
N GLY A 357 16.53 -5.49 -7.30
CA GLY A 357 16.92 -6.68 -6.56
C GLY A 357 15.99 -7.05 -5.39
N ALA A 358 14.83 -6.42 -5.22
CA ALA A 358 13.82 -6.88 -4.27
C ALA A 358 13.08 -8.08 -4.83
N SER A 359 12.71 -9.00 -3.94
CA SER A 359 11.91 -10.18 -4.27
C SER A 359 10.51 -10.12 -3.64
N VAL A 360 10.32 -9.24 -2.65
CA VAL A 360 9.05 -8.98 -1.96
C VAL A 360 8.76 -7.48 -1.89
N TRP A 361 7.48 -7.14 -1.76
CA TRP A 361 7.03 -5.80 -1.40
C TRP A 361 7.22 -5.57 0.10
N ASP A 362 8.19 -4.72 0.46
CA ASP A 362 8.51 -4.42 1.86
C ASP A 362 8.05 -3.03 2.31
N SER A 363 8.01 -2.07 1.37
CA SER A 363 7.60 -0.68 1.61
C SER A 363 6.10 -0.45 1.50
N VAL A 364 5.34 -1.46 1.08
CA VAL A 364 3.88 -1.40 0.95
C VAL A 364 3.25 -2.64 1.59
N SER A 365 2.10 -2.43 2.21
CA SER A 365 1.40 -3.42 3.01
C SER A 365 0.24 -4.00 2.23
N PHE A 366 0.15 -5.32 2.09
CA PHE A 366 -1.03 -5.95 1.49
C PHE A 366 -2.19 -5.97 2.50
N ILE A 367 -3.21 -5.15 2.27
CA ILE A 367 -4.30 -4.92 3.23
C ILE A 367 -5.66 -5.49 2.80
N THR A 368 -5.78 -6.06 1.59
CA THR A 368 -7.03 -6.67 1.08
C THR A 368 -7.81 -7.50 2.10
N PRO A 369 -7.20 -8.35 2.95
CA PRO A 369 -7.98 -9.12 3.94
C PRO A 369 -8.84 -8.24 4.87
N LEU A 370 -8.39 -7.01 5.15
CA LEU A 370 -9.06 -6.04 6.00
C LEU A 370 -9.74 -4.90 5.21
N SER A 371 -9.71 -4.93 3.87
CA SER A 371 -10.37 -3.93 3.02
C SER A 371 -11.89 -4.08 3.03
N ASP A 372 -12.64 -2.99 3.03
CA ASP A 372 -14.11 -2.98 3.01
C ASP A 372 -14.69 -3.76 1.81
N ASP A 373 -13.98 -3.77 0.69
CA ASP A 373 -14.30 -4.57 -0.49
C ASP A 373 -13.31 -5.75 -0.66
N PRO A 374 -13.71 -6.99 -0.31
CA PRO A 374 -12.85 -8.17 -0.44
C PRO A 374 -12.55 -8.56 -1.89
N THR A 375 -13.22 -7.95 -2.87
CA THR A 375 -12.98 -8.23 -4.30
C THR A 375 -11.83 -7.39 -4.86
N LYS A 376 -11.44 -6.32 -4.16
CA LYS A 376 -10.38 -5.40 -4.59
C LYS A 376 -9.03 -5.78 -4.01
N ILE A 377 -8.03 -5.83 -4.86
CA ILE A 377 -6.64 -5.97 -4.42
C ILE A 377 -6.17 -4.61 -3.94
N GLU A 378 -5.67 -4.57 -2.70
CA GLU A 378 -5.34 -3.33 -2.03
C GLU A 378 -4.02 -3.45 -1.26
N TYR A 379 -3.14 -2.54 -1.60
CA TYR A 379 -1.85 -2.28 -1.01
C TYR A 379 -1.81 -0.86 -0.49
N THR A 380 -1.13 -0.63 0.63
CA THR A 380 -0.98 0.72 1.15
C THR A 380 0.46 1.05 1.51
N ALA A 381 0.88 2.26 1.17
CA ALA A 381 2.08 2.88 1.70
C ALA A 381 1.69 3.76 2.88
N ALA A 382 2.40 3.64 4.00
CA ALA A 382 2.18 4.47 5.18
C ALA A 382 2.62 5.94 4.93
N PRO A 383 2.13 6.92 5.69
CA PRO A 383 2.74 8.25 5.74
C PRO A 383 4.22 8.16 6.09
N GLY A 384 5.03 9.03 5.50
CA GLY A 384 6.49 9.02 5.60
C GLY A 384 7.17 8.04 4.64
N THR A 385 6.42 7.32 3.79
CA THR A 385 7.03 6.44 2.80
C THR A 385 7.71 7.27 1.71
N LYS A 386 8.93 6.89 1.36
CA LYS A 386 9.77 7.59 0.39
C LYS A 386 9.75 6.90 -0.96
N PHE A 387 9.59 7.67 -2.02
CA PHE A 387 9.60 7.19 -3.40
C PHE A 387 10.53 8.03 -4.26
N GLU A 388 11.37 7.38 -5.06
CA GLU A 388 12.09 8.04 -6.14
C GLU A 388 11.18 8.14 -7.37
N ILE A 389 11.14 9.32 -7.99
CA ILE A 389 10.45 9.54 -9.25
C ILE A 389 11.30 8.98 -10.39
N GLN A 390 10.88 7.86 -10.98
CA GLN A 390 11.60 7.17 -12.05
C GLN A 390 11.25 7.72 -13.44
N SER A 391 10.01 8.14 -13.65
CA SER A 391 9.56 8.63 -14.96
C SER A 391 8.30 9.46 -14.85
N VAL A 392 8.08 10.35 -15.81
CA VAL A 392 6.82 11.10 -15.98
C VAL A 392 6.41 10.99 -17.45
N GLN A 393 5.18 10.57 -17.71
CA GLN A 393 4.65 10.40 -19.06
C GLN A 393 3.23 10.97 -19.15
N HIS A 394 2.98 11.82 -20.14
CA HIS A 394 1.63 12.28 -20.46
C HIS A 394 1.09 11.42 -21.61
N THR A 395 -0.03 10.73 -21.40
CA THR A 395 -0.62 9.82 -22.38
C THR A 395 -2.14 9.83 -22.28
N ALA A 396 -2.81 9.03 -23.10
CA ALA A 396 -4.22 8.74 -22.96
C ALA A 396 -4.42 7.24 -22.68
N VAL A 397 -5.17 6.92 -21.62
CA VAL A 397 -5.58 5.54 -21.32
C VAL A 397 -7.08 5.45 -21.53
N SER A 398 -7.50 4.57 -22.45
CA SER A 398 -8.90 4.45 -22.88
C SER A 398 -9.53 5.79 -23.30
N GLY A 399 -8.73 6.66 -23.93
CA GLY A 399 -9.15 7.99 -24.40
C GLY A 399 -9.18 9.09 -23.34
N LYS A 400 -8.91 8.79 -22.06
CA LYS A 400 -8.79 9.79 -21.00
C LYS A 400 -7.34 10.29 -20.88
N PRO A 401 -7.08 11.60 -20.90
CA PRO A 401 -5.74 12.13 -20.68
C PRO A 401 -5.28 11.83 -19.25
N VAL A 402 -4.08 11.29 -19.10
CA VAL A 402 -3.49 10.97 -17.81
C VAL A 402 -2.01 11.31 -17.76
N THR A 403 -1.55 11.72 -16.59
CA THR A 403 -0.13 11.81 -16.24
C THR A 403 0.25 10.57 -15.45
N ILE A 404 1.10 9.75 -16.04
CA ILE A 404 1.66 8.53 -15.43
C ILE A 404 2.99 8.90 -14.76
N ILE A 405 3.07 8.69 -13.45
CA ILE A 405 4.27 8.90 -12.64
C ILE A 405 4.81 7.54 -12.21
N GLY A 406 5.99 7.19 -12.72
CA GLY A 406 6.71 5.98 -12.33
C GLY A 406 7.47 6.22 -11.02
N LEU A 407 7.30 5.32 -10.06
CA LEU A 407 7.87 5.42 -8.72
C LEU A 407 8.68 4.16 -8.39
N GLU A 408 9.69 4.30 -7.54
CA GLU A 408 10.39 3.18 -6.87
C GLU A 408 10.52 3.49 -5.37
N PRO A 409 10.14 2.59 -4.45
CA PRO A 409 10.33 2.82 -3.02
C PRO A 409 11.80 2.97 -2.64
N VAL A 410 12.12 3.98 -1.83
CA VAL A 410 13.46 4.15 -1.26
C VAL A 410 13.58 3.30 0.00
N LEU A 411 14.45 2.29 -0.06
CA LEU A 411 14.71 1.41 1.09
C LEU A 411 15.55 2.14 2.14
N GLU A 412 15.06 2.22 3.39
CA GLU A 412 15.86 2.71 4.52
C GLU A 412 17.00 1.72 4.83
N ARG A 413 18.20 2.03 4.32
CA ARG A 413 19.39 1.19 4.48
C ARG A 413 19.96 1.29 5.89
N ASN A 414 19.35 0.61 6.85
CA ASN A 414 20.02 0.22 8.08
C ASN A 414 20.47 -1.26 7.99
N GLY A 415 21.48 -1.54 7.15
CA GLY A 415 22.16 -2.85 7.05
C GLY A 415 22.59 -3.25 5.62
N PRO A 416 23.70 -3.99 5.43
CA PRO A 416 24.26 -4.22 4.09
C PRO A 416 23.61 -5.45 3.44
N LEU A 417 22.74 -5.24 2.46
CA LEU A 417 22.34 -6.31 1.54
C LEU A 417 22.48 -5.83 0.10
N LYS A 418 23.69 -6.03 -0.44
CA LYS A 418 23.89 -6.12 -1.88
C LYS A 418 23.29 -7.45 -2.31
N THR A 419 22.09 -7.44 -2.88
CA THR A 419 21.63 -8.54 -3.72
C THR A 419 22.58 -8.64 -4.91
N ARG A 420 23.21 -9.81 -5.07
CA ARG A 420 24.07 -10.13 -6.21
C ARG A 420 23.22 -10.28 -7.49
N PRO A 421 23.81 -10.24 -8.70
CA PRO A 421 23.13 -10.07 -10.00
C PRO A 421 22.14 -11.17 -10.43
N MET A 422 21.87 -12.16 -9.59
CA MET A 422 21.09 -13.36 -9.95
C MET A 422 19.60 -13.05 -10.21
N LEU A 423 19.06 -11.98 -9.63
CA LEU A 423 17.67 -11.56 -9.83
C LEU A 423 17.43 -10.90 -11.20
N GLU A 424 18.47 -10.31 -11.81
CA GLU A 424 18.37 -9.66 -13.13
C GLU A 424 18.15 -10.70 -14.24
N GLU A 425 18.71 -11.92 -14.10
CA GLU A 425 18.51 -13.03 -15.05
C GLU A 425 17.06 -13.55 -15.04
N ILE A 426 16.44 -13.67 -13.86
CA ILE A 426 15.03 -14.10 -13.72
C ILE A 426 14.09 -13.02 -14.28
N ARG A 427 14.42 -11.74 -14.05
CA ARG A 427 13.67 -10.59 -14.59
C ARG A 427 13.73 -10.53 -16.11
N GLN A 428 14.90 -10.75 -16.72
CA GLN A 428 15.09 -10.74 -18.17
C GLN A 428 14.29 -11.87 -18.85
N GLN A 429 14.28 -13.08 -18.30
CA GLN A 429 13.55 -14.21 -18.89
C GLN A 429 12.02 -14.00 -18.93
N ARG A 430 11.43 -13.36 -17.90
CA ARG A 430 9.98 -13.11 -17.88
C ARG A 430 9.56 -11.84 -18.65
N LEU A 431 10.40 -10.81 -18.69
CA LEU A 431 10.15 -9.64 -19.54
C LEU A 431 10.24 -10.00 -21.03
N SER A 432 11.10 -10.95 -21.42
CA SER A 432 11.14 -11.45 -22.81
C SER A 432 9.91 -12.26 -23.20
N GLU A 433 9.23 -12.91 -22.24
CA GLU A 433 7.99 -13.66 -22.50
C GLU A 433 6.74 -12.75 -22.51
N GLY A 434 6.76 -11.60 -21.83
CA GLY A 434 5.64 -10.65 -21.79
C GLY A 434 5.66 -9.54 -22.86
N VAL A 435 6.72 -9.42 -23.66
CA VAL A 435 6.88 -8.38 -24.71
C VAL A 435 6.52 -8.89 -26.11
N VAL A 436 6.26 -10.18 -26.28
CA VAL A 436 5.72 -10.75 -27.53
C VAL A 436 4.22 -10.93 -27.35
N GLU A 437 3.43 -10.09 -28.04
CA GLU A 437 1.96 -10.01 -28.05
C GLU A 437 1.26 -9.06 -27.05
N GLN A 438 1.58 -7.76 -27.12
CA GLN A 438 0.54 -6.74 -27.21
C GLN A 438 0.81 -5.85 -28.42
N ARG A 439 0.55 -6.40 -29.62
CA ARG A 439 0.41 -5.59 -30.84
C ARG A 439 -0.97 -4.94 -30.80
N ILE A 440 -0.99 -3.63 -30.62
CA ILE A 440 -2.15 -2.80 -30.89
C ILE A 440 -2.30 -2.76 -32.40
N ASP A 441 -3.16 -3.63 -32.96
CA ASP A 441 -3.51 -3.56 -34.37
C ASP A 441 -4.49 -2.39 -34.58
N SER A 442 -3.94 -1.27 -35.03
CA SER A 442 -4.68 -0.20 -35.68
C SER A 442 -5.03 -0.63 -37.11
N HIS A 443 -6.30 -0.95 -37.38
CA HIS A 443 -6.80 -0.98 -38.76
C HIS A 443 -8.21 -0.41 -38.88
N GLU A 444 -8.28 0.85 -39.32
CA GLU A 444 -9.37 1.33 -40.17
C GLU A 444 -9.22 0.70 -41.56
N SER A 445 -10.34 0.24 -42.13
CA SER A 445 -10.51 0.03 -43.57
C SER A 445 -11.99 0.06 -43.93
N ILE A 446 -12.42 1.20 -44.44
CA ILE A 446 -13.66 1.41 -45.19
C ILE A 446 -13.61 0.62 -46.50
N ARG A 447 -14.64 -0.18 -46.81
CA ARG A 447 -15.40 -0.11 -48.09
C ARG A 447 -16.55 -1.13 -48.22
N SER A 448 -17.74 -0.56 -48.37
CA SER A 448 -18.85 -0.88 -49.29
C SER A 448 -19.30 -2.33 -49.55
N GLY A 449 -20.60 -2.58 -49.36
CA GLY A 449 -21.28 -3.73 -49.96
C GLY A 449 -22.78 -3.83 -49.65
N ARG A 450 -23.59 -3.12 -50.43
CA ARG A 450 -25.05 -3.24 -50.63
C ARG A 450 -25.78 -4.46 -50.02
N GLY A 451 -26.92 -4.20 -49.36
CA GLY A 451 -28.20 -4.73 -49.86
C GLY A 451 -29.18 -5.40 -48.88
N ARG A 452 -30.41 -4.86 -48.89
CA ARG A 452 -31.73 -5.47 -48.66
C ARG A 452 -32.29 -5.61 -47.23
N TYR A 453 -33.18 -4.66 -46.93
CA TYR A 453 -34.56 -4.86 -46.47
C TYR A 453 -35.03 -6.32 -46.22
N LYS A 454 -35.56 -6.56 -45.02
CA LYS A 454 -36.91 -7.11 -44.84
C LYS A 454 -37.43 -6.84 -43.42
N SER A 455 -38.69 -6.42 -43.38
CA SER A 455 -39.51 -6.19 -42.18
C SER A 455 -40.20 -7.48 -41.71
N ARG A 456 -40.89 -7.35 -40.57
CA ARG A 456 -41.78 -8.26 -39.82
C ARG A 456 -41.04 -8.95 -38.67
N ARG A 457 -41.53 -8.92 -37.42
CA ARG A 457 -42.87 -8.60 -36.90
C ARG A 457 -42.74 -8.12 -35.47
#